data_AF-A0A7S2ZYW7-F1
#
_entry.id   AF-A0A7S2ZYW7-F1
#
_cell.length_a   1.000
_cell.length_b   1.000
_cell.length_c   1.000
_cell.angle_alpha   90.00
_cell.angle_beta   90.00
_cell.angle_gamma   90.00
#
_symmetry.space_group_name_H-M   'P 1'
#
loop_
_entity.id
_entity.type
_entity.pdbx_description
1 polymer ?
#
loop_
_entity_poly.entity_id
_entity_poly.type
_entity_poly.pdbx_seq_one_letter_code
_entity_poly.pdbx_strand_id
1 'polypeptide(L)'
;RIEDLQAQGIKVEIITVGKKGTVFMNRYRKDLVVATYECGQNPSSVEATAISNTLLNRFLGDNTDTVEFVYTRFVSLIASTPSSRTLLPCSATGIETQEDEIFQLTSKDGDFSVEKTVIP
;
A
#
# COMPACT_ATOMS: atom_id res chain seq x y z
N ARG A 1 -3.46 -7.12 -11.67
CA ARG A 1 -2.69 -5.86 -11.58
C ARG A 1 -1.36 -5.90 -12.33
N ILE A 2 -0.40 -6.75 -11.96
CA ILE A 2 0.92 -6.80 -12.64
C ILE A 2 0.76 -7.08 -14.14
N GLU A 3 -0.02 -8.10 -14.49
CA GLU A 3 -0.26 -8.48 -15.89
C GLU A 3 -0.98 -7.37 -16.66
N ASP A 4 -1.93 -6.67 -16.02
CA ASP A 4 -2.64 -5.54 -16.64
C ASP A 4 -1.69 -4.38 -16.97
N LEU A 5 -0.77 -4.06 -16.07
CA LEU A 5 0.24 -3.01 -16.28
C LEU A 5 1.25 -3.42 -17.35
N GLN A 6 1.68 -4.68 -17.35
CA GLN A 6 2.57 -5.21 -18.39
C GLN A 6 1.91 -5.24 -19.76
N ALA A 7 0.60 -5.54 -19.84
CA ALA A 7 -0.18 -5.47 -21.07
C ALA A 7 -0.28 -4.04 -21.63
N GLN A 8 -0.22 -3.03 -20.76
CA GLN A 8 -0.14 -1.61 -21.12
C GLN A 8 1.28 -1.16 -21.48
N GLY A 9 2.27 -2.06 -21.42
CA GLY A 9 3.68 -1.74 -21.70
C GLY A 9 4.40 -1.02 -20.54
N ILE A 10 3.79 -0.97 -19.35
CA ILE A 10 4.37 -0.30 -18.18
C ILE A 10 5.32 -1.28 -17.47
N LYS A 11 6.55 -0.82 -17.22
CA LYS A 11 7.53 -1.59 -16.43
C LYS A 11 7.13 -1.56 -14.95
N VAL A 12 7.09 -2.73 -14.33
CA VAL A 12 6.69 -2.88 -12.93
C VAL A 12 7.89 -3.32 -12.09
N GLU A 13 8.08 -2.65 -10.95
CA GLU A 13 9.02 -3.03 -9.92
C GLU A 13 8.26 -3.29 -8.62
N ILE A 14 8.70 -4.28 -7.84
CA ILE A 14 8.02 -4.73 -6.63
C ILE A 14 8.97 -4.64 -5.44
N ILE A 15 8.47 -4.02 -4.37
CA ILE A 15 9.07 -4.09 -3.04
C ILE A 15 8.16 -4.95 -2.17
N THR A 16 8.70 -6.03 -1.59
CA THR A 16 7.92 -6.92 -0.74
C THR A 16 8.16 -6.63 0.73
N VAL A 17 7.09 -6.70 1.53
CA VAL A 17 7.14 -6.57 2.98
C VAL A 17 6.60 -7.86 3.60
N GLY A 18 7.40 -8.48 4.48
CA GLY A 18 7.09 -9.74 5.13
C GLY A 18 7.49 -10.99 4.35
N LYS A 19 7.56 -12.11 5.07
CA LYS A 19 8.14 -13.38 4.57
C LYS A 19 7.27 -14.04 3.50
N LYS A 20 5.94 -14.09 3.70
CA LYS A 20 5.03 -14.81 2.80
C LYS A 20 4.99 -14.19 1.40
N GLY A 21 4.82 -12.87 1.31
CA GLY A 21 4.83 -12.15 0.03
C GLY A 21 6.19 -12.27 -0.68
N THR A 22 7.28 -12.16 0.07
CA THR A 22 8.65 -12.32 -0.47
C THR A 22 8.89 -13.71 -1.04
N VAL A 23 8.51 -14.78 -0.32
CA VAL A 23 8.66 -16.17 -0.82
C VAL A 23 7.80 -16.40 -2.05
N PHE A 24 6.57 -15.88 -2.07
CA PHE A 24 5.69 -16.00 -3.23
C PHE A 24 6.28 -15.30 -4.46
N MET A 25 6.68 -14.03 -4.33
CA MET A 25 7.23 -13.28 -5.47
C MET A 25 8.56 -13.84 -5.94
N ASN A 26 9.45 -14.26 -5.03
CA ASN A 26 10.71 -14.92 -5.39
C ASN A 26 10.51 -16.25 -6.15
N ARG A 27 9.37 -16.92 -5.96
CA ARG A 27 9.06 -18.16 -6.69
C ARG A 27 8.56 -17.88 -8.11
N TYR A 28 7.73 -16.87 -8.29
CA TYR A 28 6.98 -16.68 -9.55
C TYR A 28 7.42 -15.49 -10.40
N ARG A 29 8.05 -14.48 -9.80
CA ARG A 29 8.34 -13.16 -10.40
C ARG A 29 9.58 -12.50 -9.75
N LYS A 30 10.65 -13.28 -9.52
CA LYS A 30 11.87 -12.82 -8.82
C LYS A 30 12.53 -11.64 -9.53
N ASP A 31 12.43 -11.60 -10.85
CA ASP A 31 12.93 -10.56 -11.74
C ASP A 31 12.31 -9.18 -11.46
N LEU A 32 11.10 -9.14 -10.91
CA LEU A 32 10.42 -7.89 -10.57
C LEU A 32 10.73 -7.40 -9.15
N VAL A 33 11.31 -8.25 -8.29
CA VAL A 33 11.55 -7.92 -6.88
C VAL A 33 12.85 -7.14 -6.74
N VAL A 34 12.74 -5.90 -6.28
CA VAL A 34 13.90 -5.00 -6.17
C VAL A 34 14.39 -4.85 -4.73
N ALA A 35 13.50 -4.93 -3.76
CA ALA A 35 13.85 -4.90 -2.35
C ALA A 35 12.86 -5.73 -1.53
N THR A 36 13.35 -6.27 -0.41
CA THR A 36 12.55 -7.10 0.49
C THR A 36 12.80 -6.63 1.92
N TYR A 37 11.73 -6.38 2.67
CA TYR A 37 11.80 -6.00 4.08
C TYR A 37 11.08 -7.05 4.91
N GLU A 38 11.63 -7.38 6.08
CA GLU A 38 10.88 -8.14 7.07
C GLU A 38 9.97 -7.19 7.86
N CYS A 39 8.80 -7.69 8.22
CA CYS A 39 7.88 -7.00 9.12
C CYS A 39 7.38 -8.04 10.13
N GLY A 40 7.65 -7.77 11.41
CA GLY A 40 7.22 -8.61 12.51
C GLY A 40 5.75 -8.41 12.87
N GLN A 41 5.32 -8.95 14.01
CA GLN A 41 3.97 -8.70 14.54
C GLN A 41 3.81 -7.29 15.11
N ASN A 42 4.92 -6.61 15.41
CA ASN A 42 4.92 -5.26 15.96
C ASN A 42 5.70 -4.32 15.01
N PRO A 43 5.04 -3.77 13.98
CA PRO A 43 5.70 -2.89 13.02
C PRO A 43 6.17 -1.61 13.70
N SER A 44 7.40 -1.20 13.41
CA SER A 44 8.01 0.01 13.96
C SER A 44 8.05 1.16 12.94
N SER A 45 8.04 2.40 13.43
CA SER A 45 8.22 3.58 12.58
C SER A 45 9.59 3.61 11.89
N VAL A 46 10.60 3.00 12.48
CA VAL A 46 11.95 2.90 11.92
C VAL A 46 11.95 2.03 10.66
N GLU A 47 11.28 0.88 10.69
CA GLU A 47 11.11 0.01 9.51
C GLU A 47 10.31 0.72 8.40
N ALA A 48 9.22 1.40 8.77
CA ALA A 48 8.42 2.17 7.81
C ALA A 48 9.23 3.30 7.16
N THR A 49 10.08 3.98 7.92
CA THR A 49 10.97 5.04 7.42
C THR A 49 11.99 4.46 6.45
N ALA A 50 12.57 3.30 6.74
CA ALA A 50 13.53 2.65 5.85
C ALA A 50 12.89 2.30 4.49
N ILE A 51 11.67 1.75 4.50
CA ILE A 51 10.89 1.46 3.28
C ILE A 51 10.58 2.77 2.52
N SER A 52 10.11 3.78 3.24
CA SER A 52 9.73 5.09 2.66
C SER A 52 10.92 5.78 1.98
N ASN A 53 12.11 5.73 2.59
CA ASN A 53 13.32 6.29 2.00
C ASN A 53 13.69 5.59 0.69
N THR A 54 13.53 4.27 0.61
CA THR A 54 13.79 3.53 -0.63
C THR A 54 12.77 3.87 -1.73
N LEU A 55 11.49 4.01 -1.38
CA LEU A 55 10.46 4.46 -2.31
C LEU A 55 10.75 5.88 -2.81
N LEU A 56 11.05 6.80 -1.90
CA LEU A 56 11.32 8.20 -2.22
C LEU A 56 12.57 8.36 -3.08
N ASN A 57 13.65 7.64 -2.78
CA ASN A 57 14.87 7.67 -3.58
C ASN A 57 14.65 7.17 -5.02
N ARG A 58 13.77 6.19 -5.21
CA ARG A 58 13.41 5.70 -6.56
C ARG A 58 12.59 6.72 -7.33
N PHE A 59 11.61 7.30 -6.68
CA PHE A 59 10.74 8.31 -7.25
C PHE A 59 11.52 9.59 -7.61
N LEU A 60 12.30 10.14 -6.68
CA LEU A 60 13.13 11.33 -6.91
C LEU A 60 14.30 11.07 -7.87
N GLY A 61 14.76 9.83 -7.97
CA GLY A 61 15.78 9.41 -8.92
C GLY A 61 15.28 9.22 -10.35
N ASP A 62 14.03 9.60 -10.65
CA ASP A 62 13.38 9.47 -11.96
C ASP A 62 13.32 8.01 -12.47
N ASN A 63 13.39 7.04 -11.56
CA ASN A 63 13.31 5.61 -11.90
C ASN A 63 11.87 5.10 -11.88
N THR A 64 10.94 5.85 -11.27
CA THR A 64 9.56 5.41 -11.05
C THR A 64 8.61 6.59 -11.02
N ASP A 65 7.63 6.60 -11.92
CA ASP A 65 6.65 7.70 -12.06
C ASP A 65 5.47 7.61 -11.08
N THR A 66 5.14 6.40 -10.61
CA THR A 66 3.96 6.16 -9.76
C THR A 66 4.24 5.03 -8.78
N VAL A 67 3.85 5.24 -7.51
CA VAL A 67 4.00 4.25 -6.44
C VAL A 67 2.63 3.83 -5.93
N GLU A 68 2.30 2.55 -6.12
CA GLU A 68 1.10 1.91 -5.58
C GLU A 68 1.44 1.04 -4.37
N PHE A 69 0.61 1.10 -3.33
CA PHE A 69 0.70 0.29 -2.12
C PHE A 69 -0.46 -0.70 -2.07
N VAL A 70 -0.14 -1.99 -2.11
CA VAL A 70 -1.13 -3.08 -2.03
C VAL A 70 -1.10 -3.66 -0.63
N TYR A 71 -2.24 -3.61 0.06
CA TYR A 71 -2.35 -4.05 1.45
C TYR A 71 -3.72 -4.64 1.74
N THR A 72 -3.83 -5.34 2.86
CA THR A 72 -5.12 -5.78 3.38
C THR A 72 -5.75 -4.65 4.18
N ARG A 73 -6.85 -4.11 3.68
CA ARG A 73 -7.66 -3.11 4.36
C ARG A 73 -8.58 -3.79 5.37
N PHE A 74 -8.53 -3.32 6.61
CA PHE A 74 -9.45 -3.74 7.66
C PHE A 74 -10.79 -3.04 7.46
N VAL A 75 -11.88 -3.80 7.33
CA VAL A 75 -13.25 -3.27 7.21
C VAL A 75 -14.01 -3.47 8.51
N SER A 76 -13.94 -4.68 9.08
CA SER A 76 -14.52 -5.01 10.38
C SER A 76 -13.81 -6.23 10.97
N LEU A 77 -14.16 -6.60 12.21
CA LEU A 77 -13.60 -7.81 12.86
C LEU A 77 -13.84 -9.10 12.09
N ILE A 78 -14.87 -9.13 11.24
CA ILE A 78 -15.24 -10.31 10.43
C ILE A 78 -14.83 -10.19 8.97
N ALA A 79 -14.41 -8.99 8.52
CA ALA A 79 -14.16 -8.71 7.11
C ALA A 79 -12.90 -7.88 6.90
N SER A 80 -12.04 -8.38 6.00
CA SER A 80 -10.89 -7.65 5.49
C SER A 80 -10.82 -7.86 3.98
N THR A 81 -10.43 -6.82 3.25
CA THR A 81 -10.43 -6.81 1.79
C THR A 81 -9.05 -6.43 1.25
N PRO A 82 -8.57 -7.06 0.18
CA PRO A 82 -7.36 -6.58 -0.50
C PRO A 82 -7.67 -5.24 -1.17
N SER A 83 -6.81 -4.24 -0.94
CA SER A 83 -6.94 -2.91 -1.50
C SER A 83 -5.60 -2.40 -2.01
N SER A 84 -5.64 -1.56 -3.04
CA SER A 84 -4.47 -0.89 -3.63
C SER A 84 -4.67 0.62 -3.56
N ARG A 85 -3.67 1.34 -3.08
CA ARG A 85 -3.70 2.80 -2.94
C ARG A 85 -2.47 3.43 -3.56
N THR A 86 -2.63 4.52 -4.30
CA THR A 86 -1.51 5.30 -4.83
C THR A 86 -0.94 6.19 -3.73
N LEU A 87 0.37 6.08 -3.48
CA LEU A 87 1.11 6.92 -2.53
C LEU A 87 1.75 8.13 -3.21
N LEU A 88 2.35 7.92 -4.39
CA LEU A 88 3.03 8.95 -5.16
C LEU A 88 2.58 8.91 -6.64
N PRO A 89 2.42 10.06 -7.32
CA PRO A 89 2.50 11.42 -6.78
C PRO A 89 1.38 11.72 -5.78
N CYS A 90 1.71 12.44 -4.69
CA CYS A 90 0.71 12.85 -3.71
C CYS A 90 -0.29 13.79 -4.39
N SER A 91 -1.51 13.33 -4.65
CA SER A 91 -2.59 14.22 -5.08
C SER A 91 -2.87 15.26 -3.99
N ALA A 92 -2.83 16.54 -4.34
CA ALA A 92 -3.10 17.67 -3.44
C ALA A 92 -4.59 17.76 -3.05
N THR A 93 -5.47 17.26 -3.91
CA THR A 93 -6.84 16.89 -3.55
C THR A 93 -6.75 15.59 -2.79
N GLY A 94 -7.10 15.63 -1.50
CA GLY A 94 -6.91 14.54 -0.53
C GLY A 94 -6.94 13.15 -1.15
N ILE A 95 -5.82 12.44 -0.96
CA ILE A 95 -5.70 10.99 -0.87
C ILE A 95 -7.05 10.29 -1.10
N GLU A 96 -7.43 9.90 -2.33
CA GLU A 96 -8.56 8.98 -2.50
C GLU A 96 -8.73 8.57 -3.96
N THR A 97 -8.59 7.27 -4.21
CA THR A 97 -9.41 6.61 -5.23
C THR A 97 -10.87 6.63 -4.75
N GLN A 98 -11.88 6.68 -5.61
CA GLN A 98 -13.31 6.77 -5.19
C GLN A 98 -13.78 5.63 -4.24
N GLU A 99 -12.94 4.62 -4.02
CA GLU A 99 -13.14 3.49 -3.10
C GLU A 99 -12.40 3.62 -1.75
N ASP A 100 -11.60 4.68 -1.56
CA ASP A 100 -10.85 4.93 -0.33
C ASP A 100 -11.77 5.57 0.73
N GLU A 101 -12.63 4.79 1.37
CA GLU A 101 -13.44 5.34 2.47
C GLU A 101 -12.53 5.66 3.67
N ILE A 102 -12.54 6.87 4.22
CA ILE A 102 -11.88 7.16 5.51
C ILE A 102 -12.80 6.70 6.63
N PHE A 103 -12.44 5.63 7.32
CA PHE A 103 -13.07 5.30 8.60
C PHE A 103 -12.41 6.12 9.70
N GLN A 104 -13.07 7.21 10.12
CA GLN A 104 -12.72 7.89 11.36
C GLN A 104 -13.40 7.14 12.51
N LEU A 105 -12.65 6.28 13.19
CA LEU A 105 -13.07 5.72 14.48
C LEU A 105 -13.09 6.88 15.50
N THR A 106 -14.25 7.52 15.64
CA THR A 106 -14.51 8.46 16.73
C THR A 106 -15.25 7.70 17.82
N SER A 107 -14.66 7.66 19.02
CA SER A 107 -15.38 7.18 20.20
C SER A 107 -15.99 8.39 20.87
N LYS A 108 -17.32 8.43 20.91
CA LYS A 108 -18.07 9.41 21.70
C LYS A 108 -18.71 8.64 22.85
N ASP A 109 -18.33 8.98 24.07
CA ASP A 109 -18.90 8.45 25.31
C ASP A 109 -18.82 6.91 25.50
N GLY A 110 -17.76 6.28 24.97
CA GLY A 110 -17.46 4.87 25.23
C GLY A 110 -18.27 3.86 24.40
N ASP A 111 -19.08 4.34 23.46
CA ASP A 111 -19.69 3.51 22.42
C ASP A 111 -18.90 3.68 21.11
N PHE A 112 -18.69 2.57 20.39
CA PHE A 112 -17.92 2.57 19.14
C PHE A 112 -18.88 2.84 17.98
N SER A 113 -19.03 4.11 17.58
CA SER A 113 -19.80 4.47 16.39
C SER A 113 -18.91 4.51 15.14
N VAL A 114 -19.38 3.92 14.04
CA VAL A 114 -18.77 4.05 12.72
C VAL A 114 -19.56 5.08 11.92
N GLU A 115 -18.97 6.25 11.67
CA GLU A 115 -19.53 7.24 10.74
C GLU A 115 -18.88 7.07 9.37
N LYS A 116 -19.74 6.79 8.37
CA LYS A 116 -19.35 6.74 6.96
C LYS A 116 -19.68 8.08 6.34
N THR A 117 -18.66 8.89 6.04
CA THR A 117 -18.83 10.08 5.21
C THR A 117 -18.44 9.74 3.79
N VAL A 118 -19.40 9.87 2.87
CA VAL A 118 -19.13 9.81 1.43
C VAL A 118 -18.97 11.25 0.95
N ILE A 119 -17.81 11.56 0.39
CA ILE A 119 -17.54 12.86 -0.22
C ILE A 119 -18.15 12.85 -1.63
N PRO A 120 -18.91 13.89 -2.03
CA PRO A 120 -19.47 14.00 -3.39
C PRO A 120 -18.41 14.14 -4.48
#